data_AF-A0A936DMZ4-F1
#
_entry.id   AF-A0A936DMZ4-F1
#
_cell.length_a   1.000
_cell.length_b   1.000
_cell.length_c   1.000
_cell.angle_alpha   90.00
_cell.angle_beta   90.00
_cell.angle_gamma   90.00
#
_symmetry.space_group_name_H-M   'P 1'
#
loop_
_entity.id
_entity.type
_entity.pdbx_description
1 polymer ?
#
loop_
_entity_poly.entity_id
_entity_poly.type
_entity_poly.pdbx_seq_one_letter_code
_entity_poly.pdbx_strand_id
1 'polypeptide(L)'
;MPKTLKHSLLYTALTFALAGCGGGHADGASGSGLVAANESVQSKLSEQQLIDEVASTLQACSYDGKPVTVSAQMMTAGAAGAGTDVVREIMKYTGLPQNFEVIPSGQVPNAAAVILVGPDNLPKRVIAYNEKFMGEVRSATANNDWAPISIMAHEIGHHLSGHTIQPGGSQPPTELEADKFSGFVLYKMGAVLADATKAMNTLVPEQDGPTHPGRGKRVNAIQEGWQQACAQQSEDCSGDTAVAAATPAVVADAPRPPAVSPATPAGDQDDLGFPTFPSSGADGVDPAANTVAGTYKPDVLPAPDASATPSKFGKFVIDELGVLDPATRNAFEKQMYDLAAEHQVEIVTIVAKSLHGKSAEEYAYAMMRQLRVGKLDVGNGAVLVVAPNEKQAGVAMGPGIMLELRDYVELEKERLMGFIDIGVPYCKGACNADQTELALGAAAHVASSVSHWDFGIRYQGLADLMAKFEEIETSRMNGASIEPEQDPTWRQVTRISGKLVSRNPAAGDQAKWINDAHVENVGPAMHVVSDDGRNLLVYADTHTEQLMTGKLVEGQKYVFIAREASLSMNPEDTLSFDLLSFDLAQ
;
A
#
# COMPACT_ATOMS: atom_id res chain seq x y z
N MET A 1 -3.42 -54.27 13.28
CA MET A 1 -4.13 -53.51 12.22
C MET A 1 -5.62 -53.60 12.47
N PRO A 2 -6.45 -52.63 12.05
CA PRO A 2 -6.31 -51.17 12.09
C PRO A 2 -7.15 -50.56 13.26
N LYS A 3 -7.07 -49.31 13.73
CA LYS A 3 -6.55 -48.01 13.24
C LYS A 3 -7.34 -47.28 12.13
N THR A 4 -8.68 -47.23 12.24
CA THR A 4 -9.54 -46.32 11.43
C THR A 4 -10.78 -45.85 12.22
N LEU A 5 -10.67 -44.78 13.02
CA LEU A 5 -11.85 -44.13 13.65
C LEU A 5 -11.69 -42.68 14.14
N LYS A 6 -10.55 -42.01 13.87
CA LYS A 6 -10.30 -40.60 14.29
C LYS A 6 -10.35 -39.55 13.17
N HIS A 7 -10.57 -39.95 11.91
CA HIS A 7 -10.58 -39.02 10.77
C HIS A 7 -11.97 -38.49 10.38
N SER A 8 -13.05 -39.00 10.97
CA SER A 8 -14.44 -38.69 10.54
C SER A 8 -15.13 -37.57 11.33
N LEU A 9 -14.41 -36.85 12.20
CA LEU A 9 -14.98 -35.83 13.10
C LEU A 9 -14.56 -34.39 12.78
N LEU A 10 -13.51 -34.16 11.99
CA LEU A 10 -13.16 -32.80 11.53
C LEU A 10 -14.02 -32.35 10.32
N TYR A 11 -14.46 -33.27 9.47
CA TYR A 11 -15.16 -32.93 8.23
C TYR A 11 -16.60 -32.40 8.43
N THR A 12 -17.24 -32.69 9.56
CA THR A 12 -18.66 -32.36 9.78
C THR A 12 -18.90 -30.92 10.24
N ALA A 13 -17.85 -30.20 10.67
CA ALA A 13 -17.95 -28.85 11.21
C ALA A 13 -18.09 -27.75 10.12
N LEU A 14 -17.86 -28.07 8.85
CA LEU A 14 -17.78 -27.09 7.76
C LEU A 14 -19.04 -26.99 6.89
N THR A 15 -20.16 -27.60 7.30
CA THR A 15 -21.37 -27.76 6.45
C THR A 15 -22.69 -27.25 7.03
N PHE A 16 -22.70 -26.57 8.19
CA PHE A 16 -23.92 -25.95 8.73
C PHE A 16 -23.67 -24.56 9.34
N ALA A 17 -23.83 -23.53 8.50
CA ALA A 17 -23.98 -22.13 8.92
C ALA A 17 -24.86 -21.36 7.89
N LEU A 18 -26.06 -21.87 7.64
CA LEU A 18 -27.11 -21.19 6.85
C LEU A 18 -28.44 -21.28 7.61
N ALA A 19 -29.19 -20.17 7.58
CA ALA A 19 -30.48 -19.90 8.25
C ALA A 19 -30.47 -19.72 9.79
N GLY A 20 -31.00 -18.58 10.26
CA GLY A 20 -31.11 -18.30 11.70
C GLY A 20 -31.57 -16.89 12.13
N CYS A 21 -32.49 -16.23 11.41
CA CYS A 21 -33.12 -15.00 11.92
C CYS A 21 -34.23 -15.31 12.94
N GLY A 22 -34.31 -14.58 14.05
CA GLY A 22 -35.44 -14.63 15.00
C GLY A 22 -35.07 -14.07 16.38
N GLY A 23 -35.84 -13.12 16.92
CA GLY A 23 -35.50 -12.40 18.16
C GLY A 23 -36.53 -12.48 19.29
N GLY A 24 -36.24 -11.77 20.39
CA GLY A 24 -37.07 -11.52 21.58
C GLY A 24 -36.16 -11.32 22.82
N HIS A 25 -36.02 -10.13 23.43
CA HIS A 25 -36.94 -9.30 24.26
C HIS A 25 -37.04 -9.68 25.75
N ALA A 26 -36.88 -8.67 26.63
CA ALA A 26 -37.21 -8.59 28.08
C ALA A 26 -36.46 -9.56 29.04
N ASP A 27 -36.16 -9.30 30.33
CA ASP A 27 -36.16 -8.12 31.24
C ASP A 27 -35.29 -8.50 32.49
N GLY A 28 -34.92 -7.66 33.48
CA GLY A 28 -35.09 -6.22 33.72
C GLY A 28 -35.03 -5.87 35.24
N ALA A 29 -34.38 -4.76 35.65
CA ALA A 29 -34.32 -4.18 37.01
C ALA A 29 -33.63 -5.02 38.14
N SER A 30 -33.19 -4.51 39.31
CA SER A 30 -32.75 -3.18 39.81
C SER A 30 -32.19 -3.35 41.24
N GLY A 31 -31.24 -2.53 41.72
CA GLY A 31 -30.86 -2.57 43.15
C GLY A 31 -29.69 -1.64 43.56
N SER A 32 -30.00 -0.49 44.16
CA SER A 32 -29.02 0.51 44.61
C SER A 32 -28.40 0.18 45.99
N GLY A 33 -27.14 0.59 46.20
CA GLY A 33 -26.48 0.56 47.51
C GLY A 33 -25.17 1.37 47.56
N LEU A 34 -25.25 2.63 47.99
CA LEU A 34 -24.10 3.52 48.22
C LEU A 34 -23.58 3.40 49.66
N VAL A 35 -22.27 3.17 49.86
CA VAL A 35 -21.46 3.83 50.92
C VAL A 35 -20.01 4.04 50.45
N ALA A 36 -19.53 5.26 50.71
CA ALA A 36 -18.22 5.88 50.48
C ALA A 36 -16.91 5.05 50.49
N ALA A 37 -16.07 5.38 49.50
CA ALA A 37 -14.65 5.80 49.58
C ALA A 37 -13.61 4.94 50.34
N ASN A 38 -12.57 4.55 49.59
CA ASN A 38 -11.18 4.67 50.08
C ASN A 38 -10.22 5.02 48.92
N GLU A 39 -9.07 5.60 49.24
CA GLU A 39 -8.26 6.39 48.30
C GLU A 39 -7.27 5.59 47.42
N SER A 40 -6.90 6.24 46.31
CA SER A 40 -5.68 6.10 45.48
C SER A 40 -4.67 4.96 45.75
N VAL A 41 -4.53 4.08 44.75
CA VAL A 41 -3.23 3.43 44.44
C VAL A 41 -2.95 3.51 42.93
N GLN A 42 -2.34 4.62 42.49
CA GLN A 42 -1.50 4.63 41.30
C GLN A 42 -0.09 4.25 41.74
N SER A 43 0.32 2.99 41.53
CA SER A 43 1.70 2.58 41.74
C SER A 43 2.57 3.14 40.60
N LYS A 44 3.31 4.22 40.86
CA LYS A 44 4.39 4.65 39.97
C LYS A 44 5.44 3.54 39.91
N LEU A 45 5.78 3.10 38.70
CA LEU A 45 6.95 2.24 38.47
C LEU A 45 8.21 2.94 38.96
N SER A 46 9.12 2.19 39.57
CA SER A 46 10.38 2.75 40.04
C SER A 46 11.30 3.10 38.87
N GLU A 47 12.22 4.04 39.09
CA GLU A 47 13.21 4.47 38.09
C GLU A 47 14.04 3.27 37.56
N GLN A 48 14.33 2.29 38.42
CA GLN A 48 15.00 1.05 38.01
C GLN A 48 14.13 0.18 37.09
N GLN A 49 12.81 0.09 37.33
CA GLN A 49 11.89 -0.64 36.44
C GLN A 49 11.72 0.07 35.10
N LEU A 50 11.66 1.40 35.09
CA LEU A 50 11.70 2.19 33.86
C LEU A 50 13.02 2.00 33.10
N ILE A 51 14.15 1.92 33.79
CA ILE A 51 15.45 1.62 33.18
C ILE A 51 15.49 0.19 32.63
N ASP A 52 14.96 -0.81 33.33
CA ASP A 52 14.95 -2.20 32.87
C ASP A 52 13.95 -2.40 31.70
N GLU A 53 12.81 -1.70 31.69
CA GLU A 53 11.81 -1.71 30.62
C GLU A 53 12.35 -0.97 29.37
N VAL A 54 12.98 0.19 29.54
CA VAL A 54 13.70 0.91 28.48
C VAL A 54 14.92 0.13 27.99
N ALA A 55 15.66 -0.56 28.87
CA ALA A 55 16.79 -1.40 28.47
C ALA A 55 16.33 -2.62 27.66
N SER A 56 15.25 -3.29 28.05
CA SER A 56 14.69 -4.40 27.27
C SER A 56 14.13 -3.93 25.91
N THR A 57 13.62 -2.69 25.84
CA THR A 57 13.22 -2.04 24.58
C THR A 57 14.44 -1.67 23.71
N LEU A 58 15.55 -1.21 24.30
CA LEU A 58 16.79 -0.84 23.60
C LEU A 58 17.65 -2.05 23.19
N GLN A 59 17.48 -3.21 23.84
CA GLN A 59 18.17 -4.45 23.47
C GLN A 59 17.69 -5.03 22.13
N ALA A 60 16.64 -4.45 21.53
CA ALA A 60 16.19 -4.73 20.17
C ALA A 60 17.12 -4.19 19.05
N CYS A 61 18.11 -3.33 19.38
CA CYS A 61 18.95 -2.63 18.40
C CYS A 61 20.40 -3.14 18.28
N SER A 62 20.68 -4.40 18.64
CA SER A 62 21.95 -5.07 18.32
C SER A 62 21.70 -6.54 17.98
N TYR A 63 21.67 -6.86 16.69
CA TYR A 63 21.37 -8.21 16.20
C TYR A 63 22.61 -8.90 15.62
N ASP A 64 22.91 -10.09 16.11
CA ASP A 64 24.14 -10.85 15.85
C ASP A 64 24.01 -11.89 14.73
N GLY A 65 23.16 -11.61 13.73
CA GLY A 65 23.07 -12.37 12.48
C GLY A 65 22.54 -13.79 12.61
N LYS A 66 21.80 -14.10 13.67
CA LYS A 66 21.13 -15.40 13.87
C LYS A 66 19.81 -15.48 13.04
N PRO A 67 19.19 -16.66 12.94
CA PRO A 67 17.81 -16.76 12.43
C PRO A 67 16.83 -16.13 13.41
N VAL A 68 15.80 -15.47 12.88
CA VAL A 68 14.77 -14.80 13.68
C VAL A 68 13.93 -15.80 14.46
N THR A 69 14.03 -15.74 15.79
CA THR A 69 13.25 -16.59 16.71
C THR A 69 11.90 -15.95 17.07
N VAL A 70 11.14 -15.52 16.06
CA VAL A 70 9.72 -15.20 16.26
C VAL A 70 8.96 -16.50 16.39
N SER A 71 8.77 -16.88 17.65
CA SER A 71 8.21 -18.17 18.02
C SER A 71 6.68 -18.12 17.88
N ALA A 72 6.15 -18.75 16.82
CA ALA A 72 4.71 -18.96 16.63
C ALA A 72 4.05 -19.60 17.86
N GLN A 73 4.84 -20.37 18.63
CA GLN A 73 4.56 -20.83 19.99
C GLN A 73 3.82 -19.78 20.83
N MET A 74 4.31 -18.54 20.89
CA MET A 74 3.74 -17.48 21.74
C MET A 74 2.36 -17.02 21.27
N MET A 75 2.15 -16.90 19.95
CA MET A 75 0.85 -16.64 19.36
C MET A 75 -0.13 -17.79 19.62
N THR A 76 0.32 -19.04 19.47
CA THR A 76 -0.51 -20.23 19.74
C THR A 76 -0.77 -20.47 21.24
N ALA A 77 0.02 -19.86 22.12
CA ALA A 77 -0.12 -19.95 23.57
C ALA A 77 -0.97 -18.81 24.17
N GLY A 78 -1.47 -17.89 23.36
CA GLY A 78 -2.26 -16.73 23.83
C GLY A 78 -1.46 -15.71 24.62
N ALA A 79 -0.17 -15.55 24.32
CA ALA A 79 0.65 -14.52 24.96
C ALA A 79 0.25 -13.13 24.42
N ALA A 80 -0.05 -12.20 25.33
CA ALA A 80 -0.44 -10.84 24.97
C ALA A 80 0.60 -10.17 24.05
N GLY A 81 0.15 -9.60 22.93
CA GLY A 81 1.01 -8.94 21.93
C GLY A 81 1.66 -9.88 20.90
N ALA A 82 1.67 -11.20 21.11
CA ALA A 82 2.42 -12.12 20.23
C ALA A 82 1.94 -12.14 18.77
N GLY A 83 0.64 -11.91 18.52
CA GLY A 83 0.11 -11.70 17.17
C GLY A 83 0.70 -10.45 16.51
N THR A 84 0.74 -9.35 17.26
CA THR A 84 1.35 -8.07 16.84
C THR A 84 2.84 -8.21 16.58
N ASP A 85 3.56 -9.02 17.37
CA ASP A 85 4.99 -9.25 17.20
C ASP A 85 5.30 -10.05 15.93
N VAL A 86 4.51 -11.10 15.63
CA VAL A 86 4.62 -11.84 14.35
C VAL A 86 4.34 -10.92 13.17
N VAL A 87 3.27 -10.11 13.25
CA VAL A 87 2.94 -9.12 12.23
C VAL A 87 4.07 -8.12 12.02
N ARG A 88 4.61 -7.54 13.10
CA ARG A 88 5.68 -6.54 13.05
C ARG A 88 6.95 -7.12 12.43
N GLU A 89 7.24 -8.39 12.72
CA GLU A 89 8.37 -9.09 12.10
C GLU A 89 8.17 -9.31 10.61
N ILE A 90 7.01 -9.82 10.18
CA ILE A 90 6.69 -10.01 8.76
C ILE A 90 6.86 -8.68 8.01
N MET A 91 6.36 -7.57 8.58
CA MET A 91 6.43 -6.24 7.97
C MET A 91 7.87 -5.71 7.78
N LYS A 92 8.86 -6.13 8.57
CA LYS A 92 10.28 -5.75 8.33
C LYS A 92 10.77 -6.19 6.94
N TYR A 93 10.26 -7.31 6.42
CA TYR A 93 10.66 -7.86 5.12
C TYR A 93 9.79 -7.37 3.96
N THR A 94 8.77 -6.56 4.24
CA THR A 94 7.92 -5.91 3.23
C THR A 94 8.39 -4.51 2.87
N GLY A 95 9.35 -3.93 3.59
CA GLY A 95 9.84 -2.56 3.37
C GLY A 95 8.76 -1.49 3.55
N LEU A 96 7.69 -1.79 4.30
CA LEU A 96 6.52 -0.93 4.47
C LEU A 96 6.18 -0.74 5.95
N PRO A 97 5.62 0.42 6.33
CA PRO A 97 5.14 0.66 7.67
C PRO A 97 3.92 -0.21 7.99
N GLN A 98 3.91 -0.80 9.19
CA GLN A 98 2.72 -1.46 9.72
C GLN A 98 1.63 -0.41 10.04
N ASN A 99 0.50 -0.48 9.34
CA ASN A 99 -0.63 0.42 9.50
C ASN A 99 -1.95 -0.33 9.75
N PHE A 100 -1.87 -1.46 10.46
CA PHE A 100 -3.00 -2.30 10.84
C PHE A 100 -2.88 -2.78 12.28
N GLU A 101 -4.03 -2.77 12.96
CA GLU A 101 -4.22 -3.27 14.32
C GLU A 101 -4.31 -4.81 14.29
N VAL A 102 -3.83 -5.48 15.34
CA VAL A 102 -3.78 -6.95 15.39
C VAL A 102 -4.51 -7.41 16.64
N ILE A 103 -5.63 -8.10 16.45
CA ILE A 103 -6.59 -8.39 17.53
C ILE A 103 -6.76 -9.90 17.68
N PRO A 104 -6.37 -10.50 18.82
CA PRO A 104 -6.78 -11.87 19.13
C PRO A 104 -8.29 -11.89 19.37
N SER A 105 -9.02 -12.71 18.60
CA SER A 105 -10.47 -12.81 18.68
C SER A 105 -10.95 -14.24 18.49
N GLY A 106 -11.64 -14.78 19.50
CA GLY A 106 -12.35 -16.05 19.41
C GLY A 106 -13.64 -16.00 18.58
N GLN A 107 -14.04 -14.81 18.10
CA GLN A 107 -15.25 -14.64 17.28
C GLN A 107 -14.98 -14.91 15.79
N VAL A 108 -13.76 -14.68 15.31
CA VAL A 108 -13.34 -15.18 13.98
C VAL A 108 -13.03 -16.67 14.08
N PRO A 109 -13.43 -17.51 13.10
CA PRO A 109 -13.18 -18.94 13.15
C PRO A 109 -11.72 -19.32 12.83
N ASN A 110 -10.98 -18.41 12.19
CA ASN A 110 -9.65 -18.58 11.61
C ASN A 110 -8.80 -17.31 11.83
N ALA A 111 -8.20 -16.75 10.78
CA ALA A 111 -7.75 -15.34 10.75
C ALA A 111 -8.50 -14.59 9.63
N ALA A 112 -8.58 -13.27 9.74
CA ALA A 112 -9.23 -12.41 8.76
C ALA A 112 -8.65 -10.99 8.79
N ALA A 113 -8.19 -10.51 7.64
CA ALA A 113 -7.94 -9.10 7.37
C ALA A 113 -9.28 -8.39 7.05
N VAL A 114 -9.63 -7.37 7.84
CA VAL A 114 -10.89 -6.62 7.72
C VAL A 114 -10.67 -5.13 7.92
N ILE A 115 -11.60 -4.30 7.45
CA ILE A 115 -11.64 -2.88 7.79
C ILE A 115 -12.81 -2.65 8.75
N LEU A 116 -12.50 -2.20 9.96
CA LEU A 116 -13.48 -1.84 10.98
C LEU A 116 -13.59 -0.32 11.08
N VAL A 117 -14.80 0.22 11.09
CA VAL A 117 -15.02 1.64 11.36
C VAL A 117 -14.99 1.88 12.86
N GLY A 118 -14.07 2.72 13.32
CA GLY A 118 -13.96 3.07 14.74
C GLY A 118 -15.05 4.05 15.21
N PRO A 119 -15.13 4.35 16.53
CA PRO A 119 -16.03 5.37 17.08
C PRO A 119 -15.74 6.79 16.57
N ASP A 120 -14.59 6.98 15.93
CA ASP A 120 -14.12 8.18 15.24
C ASP A 120 -14.59 8.26 13.77
N ASN A 121 -15.42 7.30 13.32
CA ASN A 121 -15.84 7.10 11.92
C ASN A 121 -14.69 6.86 10.93
N LEU A 122 -13.46 6.63 11.41
CA LEU A 122 -12.30 6.36 10.56
C LEU A 122 -12.16 4.85 10.31
N PRO A 123 -11.93 4.42 9.06
CA PRO A 123 -11.67 3.02 8.73
C PRO A 123 -10.29 2.59 9.25
N LYS A 124 -10.28 1.59 10.14
CA LYS A 124 -9.06 0.98 10.69
C LYS A 124 -8.88 -0.41 10.09
N ARG A 125 -7.67 -0.67 9.60
CA ARG A 125 -7.26 -1.98 9.08
C ARG A 125 -6.97 -2.89 10.27
N VAL A 126 -7.56 -4.08 10.30
CA VAL A 126 -7.50 -5.01 11.43
C VAL A 126 -7.23 -6.41 10.93
N ILE A 127 -6.17 -7.04 11.45
CA ILE A 127 -5.99 -8.49 11.36
C ILE A 127 -6.54 -9.11 12.64
N ALA A 128 -7.73 -9.69 12.53
CA ALA A 128 -8.32 -10.49 13.59
C ALA A 128 -7.85 -11.95 13.47
N TYR A 129 -7.42 -12.58 14.56
CA TYR A 129 -6.96 -13.98 14.52
C TYR A 129 -7.40 -14.79 15.74
N ASN A 130 -7.70 -16.07 15.52
CA ASN A 130 -8.12 -17.00 16.56
C ASN A 130 -6.92 -17.81 17.06
N GLU A 131 -6.48 -17.55 18.29
CA GLU A 131 -5.32 -18.16 18.93
C GLU A 131 -5.43 -19.70 19.00
N LYS A 132 -6.63 -20.21 19.28
CA LYS A 132 -6.92 -21.65 19.34
C LYS A 132 -6.78 -22.29 17.95
N PHE A 133 -7.31 -21.65 16.92
CA PHE A 133 -7.13 -22.09 15.53
C PHE A 133 -5.65 -22.13 15.14
N MET A 134 -4.85 -21.10 15.49
CA MET A 134 -3.41 -21.11 15.22
C MET A 134 -2.68 -22.27 15.93
N GLY A 135 -3.08 -22.59 17.17
CA GLY A 135 -2.59 -23.77 17.89
C GLY A 135 -2.99 -25.10 17.22
N GLU A 136 -4.20 -25.18 16.67
CA GLU A 136 -4.67 -26.35 15.91
C GLU A 136 -3.93 -26.50 14.58
N VAL A 137 -3.70 -25.41 13.85
CA VAL A 137 -2.88 -25.35 12.62
C VAL A 137 -1.47 -25.87 12.89
N ARG A 138 -0.81 -25.34 13.91
CA ARG A 138 0.54 -25.75 14.34
C ARG A 138 0.57 -27.24 14.72
N SER A 139 -0.43 -27.72 15.44
CA SER A 139 -0.55 -29.13 15.83
C SER A 139 -0.74 -30.06 14.61
N ALA A 140 -1.61 -29.67 13.67
CA ALA A 140 -1.90 -30.44 12.47
C ALA A 140 -0.71 -30.52 11.50
N THR A 141 0.09 -29.45 11.43
CA THR A 141 1.26 -29.32 10.54
C THR A 141 2.55 -29.94 11.10
N ALA A 142 2.44 -30.77 12.15
CA ALA A 142 3.54 -31.42 12.87
C ALA A 142 4.45 -30.46 13.68
N ASN A 143 3.84 -29.48 14.34
CA ASN A 143 4.50 -28.40 15.11
C ASN A 143 5.38 -27.48 14.25
N ASN A 144 4.98 -27.27 13.00
CA ASN A 144 5.64 -26.34 12.09
C ASN A 144 5.27 -24.90 12.47
N ASP A 145 6.27 -24.08 12.82
CA ASP A 145 6.05 -22.69 13.24
C ASP A 145 5.77 -21.76 12.04
N TRP A 146 6.23 -22.12 10.83
CA TRP A 146 5.97 -21.37 9.61
C TRP A 146 4.51 -21.45 9.14
N ALA A 147 3.78 -22.51 9.47
CA ALA A 147 2.38 -22.67 9.08
C ALA A 147 1.43 -21.56 9.60
N PRO A 148 1.38 -21.23 10.91
CA PRO A 148 0.61 -20.09 11.39
C PRO A 148 1.19 -18.73 10.95
N ILE A 149 2.52 -18.60 10.80
CA ILE A 149 3.15 -17.38 10.24
C ILE A 149 2.69 -17.15 8.79
N SER A 150 2.58 -18.21 7.99
CA SER A 150 2.10 -18.18 6.60
C SER A 150 0.66 -17.68 6.51
N ILE A 151 -0.21 -18.05 7.46
CA ILE A 151 -1.59 -17.54 7.53
C ILE A 151 -1.58 -16.05 7.87
N MET A 152 -0.81 -15.62 8.87
CA MET A 152 -0.70 -14.18 9.19
C MET A 152 -0.11 -13.37 8.02
N ALA A 153 0.87 -13.92 7.31
CA ALA A 153 1.42 -13.29 6.10
C ALA A 153 0.38 -13.22 4.97
N HIS A 154 -0.48 -14.23 4.81
CA HIS A 154 -1.60 -14.20 3.87
C HIS A 154 -2.61 -13.08 4.21
N GLU A 155 -3.00 -12.91 5.48
CA GLU A 155 -3.84 -11.79 5.91
C GLU A 155 -3.18 -10.42 5.66
N ILE A 156 -1.87 -10.29 5.93
CA ILE A 156 -1.09 -9.10 5.56
C ILE A 156 -1.15 -8.88 4.04
N GLY A 157 -1.04 -9.94 3.24
CA GLY A 157 -1.15 -9.90 1.78
C GLY A 157 -2.48 -9.33 1.29
N HIS A 158 -3.62 -9.76 1.86
CA HIS A 158 -4.94 -9.18 1.58
C HIS A 158 -5.00 -7.69 1.88
N HIS A 159 -4.38 -7.29 2.98
CA HIS A 159 -4.32 -5.91 3.41
C HIS A 159 -3.42 -5.05 2.50
N LEU A 160 -2.20 -5.49 2.20
CA LEU A 160 -1.22 -4.75 1.38
C LEU A 160 -1.62 -4.67 -0.10
N SER A 161 -2.40 -5.63 -0.59
CA SER A 161 -2.90 -5.70 -1.98
C SER A 161 -4.27 -5.04 -2.17
N GLY A 162 -4.85 -4.46 -1.10
CA GLY A 162 -6.13 -3.73 -1.15
C GLY A 162 -7.38 -4.62 -1.21
N HIS A 163 -7.26 -5.94 -1.08
CA HIS A 163 -8.41 -6.88 -1.16
C HIS A 163 -9.47 -6.59 -0.09
N THR A 164 -9.07 -6.06 1.07
CA THR A 164 -9.98 -5.70 2.17
C THR A 164 -10.85 -4.46 1.90
N ILE A 165 -10.68 -3.79 0.75
CA ILE A 165 -11.44 -2.62 0.32
C ILE A 165 -12.49 -3.00 -0.74
N GLN A 166 -12.22 -4.07 -1.51
CA GLN A 166 -13.09 -4.54 -2.59
C GLN A 166 -14.37 -5.20 -2.06
N PRO A 167 -15.57 -4.81 -2.54
CA PRO A 167 -16.81 -5.51 -2.20
C PRO A 167 -16.79 -6.96 -2.72
N GLY A 168 -17.10 -7.94 -1.86
CA GLY A 168 -17.26 -9.35 -2.24
C GLY A 168 -16.42 -10.37 -1.47
N GLY A 169 -15.53 -9.94 -0.57
CA GLY A 169 -14.72 -10.84 0.28
C GLY A 169 -13.70 -11.69 -0.52
N SER A 170 -13.34 -12.87 0.01
CA SER A 170 -12.40 -13.79 -0.66
C SER A 170 -12.87 -14.17 -2.06
N GLN A 171 -12.03 -13.87 -3.04
CA GLN A 171 -12.21 -14.26 -4.45
C GLN A 171 -11.00 -15.09 -4.90
N PRO A 172 -11.16 -16.06 -5.82
CA PRO A 172 -10.05 -16.92 -6.23
C PRO A 172 -8.77 -16.19 -6.70
N PRO A 173 -8.81 -15.02 -7.39
CA PRO A 173 -7.60 -14.28 -7.72
C PRO A 173 -6.92 -13.63 -6.50
N THR A 174 -7.71 -13.04 -5.58
CA THR A 174 -7.19 -12.32 -4.41
C THR A 174 -6.57 -13.26 -3.39
N GLU A 175 -7.13 -14.47 -3.24
CA GLU A 175 -6.54 -15.54 -2.43
C GLU A 175 -5.15 -15.97 -2.95
N LEU A 176 -4.97 -16.08 -4.27
CA LEU A 176 -3.67 -16.45 -4.87
C LEU A 176 -2.64 -15.30 -4.78
N GLU A 177 -3.08 -14.04 -4.87
CA GLU A 177 -2.23 -12.86 -4.66
C GLU A 177 -1.72 -12.79 -3.21
N ALA A 178 -2.59 -13.04 -2.23
CA ALA A 178 -2.21 -13.14 -0.82
C ALA A 178 -1.32 -14.37 -0.50
N ASP A 179 -1.55 -15.52 -1.13
CA ASP A 179 -0.68 -16.70 -1.05
C ASP A 179 0.72 -16.45 -1.61
N LYS A 180 0.82 -15.79 -2.77
CA LYS A 180 2.11 -15.43 -3.37
C LYS A 180 2.90 -14.48 -2.49
N PHE A 181 2.23 -13.47 -1.92
CA PHE A 181 2.85 -12.60 -0.92
C PHE A 181 3.34 -13.39 0.31
N SER A 182 2.55 -14.35 0.82
CA SER A 182 2.93 -15.22 1.94
C SER A 182 4.23 -15.98 1.62
N GLY A 183 4.31 -16.66 0.48
CA GLY A 183 5.53 -17.36 0.05
C GLY A 183 6.76 -16.46 -0.09
N PHE A 184 6.56 -15.26 -0.66
CA PHE A 184 7.62 -14.26 -0.87
C PHE A 184 8.23 -13.78 0.46
N VAL A 185 7.40 -13.45 1.45
CA VAL A 185 7.90 -12.94 2.72
C VAL A 185 8.48 -14.05 3.60
N LEU A 186 7.89 -15.25 3.58
CA LEU A 186 8.41 -16.43 4.29
C LEU A 186 9.84 -16.79 3.86
N TYR A 187 10.16 -16.74 2.57
CA TYR A 187 11.53 -16.93 2.10
C TYR A 187 12.49 -15.90 2.72
N LYS A 188 12.14 -14.60 2.70
CA LYS A 188 12.99 -13.53 3.24
C LYS A 188 13.24 -13.68 4.73
N MET A 189 12.26 -14.20 5.46
CA MET A 189 12.35 -14.56 6.89
C MET A 189 13.19 -15.84 7.15
N GLY A 190 13.56 -16.60 6.11
CA GLY A 190 14.41 -17.80 6.20
C GLY A 190 13.68 -19.14 6.10
N ALA A 191 12.40 -19.18 5.71
CA ALA A 191 11.66 -20.43 5.55
C ALA A 191 12.12 -21.21 4.29
N VAL A 192 12.27 -22.53 4.42
CA VAL A 192 12.40 -23.44 3.26
C VAL A 192 11.05 -23.63 2.56
N LEU A 193 11.08 -23.97 1.27
CA LEU A 193 9.85 -24.09 0.46
C LEU A 193 8.87 -25.13 1.02
N ALA A 194 9.39 -26.23 1.58
CA ALA A 194 8.59 -27.28 2.22
C ALA A 194 7.85 -26.79 3.48
N ASP A 195 8.40 -25.80 4.18
CA ASP A 195 7.77 -25.17 5.33
C ASP A 195 6.78 -24.08 4.91
N ALA A 196 7.16 -23.23 3.95
CA ALA A 196 6.29 -22.16 3.44
C ALA A 196 4.98 -22.71 2.87
N THR A 197 5.02 -23.88 2.20
CA THR A 197 3.82 -24.54 1.64
C THR A 197 3.08 -25.45 2.63
N LYS A 198 3.57 -25.60 3.88
CA LYS A 198 3.12 -26.64 4.82
C LYS A 198 1.66 -26.50 5.25
N ALA A 199 1.20 -25.27 5.47
CA ALA A 199 -0.17 -24.96 5.85
C ALA A 199 -1.16 -25.45 4.76
N MET A 200 -0.98 -25.00 3.52
CA MET A 200 -1.87 -25.34 2.40
C MET A 200 -1.88 -26.85 2.10
N ASN A 201 -0.70 -27.48 2.10
CA ASN A 201 -0.55 -28.93 1.91
C ASN A 201 -1.28 -29.78 2.98
N THR A 202 -1.52 -29.22 4.17
CA THR A 202 -2.12 -29.94 5.30
C THR A 202 -3.61 -29.65 5.48
N LEU A 203 -4.03 -28.40 5.26
CA LEU A 203 -5.33 -27.89 5.70
C LEU A 203 -6.36 -27.71 4.55
N VAL A 204 -5.89 -27.38 3.35
CA VAL A 204 -6.76 -27.02 2.21
C VAL A 204 -7.13 -28.27 1.41
N PRO A 205 -8.39 -28.44 0.94
CA PRO A 205 -8.77 -29.53 0.04
C PRO A 205 -8.19 -29.37 -1.37
N GLU A 206 -8.11 -30.46 -2.14
CA GLU A 206 -7.60 -30.41 -3.53
C GLU A 206 -8.54 -29.67 -4.50
N GLN A 207 -9.85 -29.74 -4.24
CA GLN A 207 -10.88 -29.17 -5.11
C GLN A 207 -11.03 -27.67 -4.91
N ASP A 208 -11.30 -26.94 -6.00
CA ASP A 208 -11.72 -25.54 -5.93
C ASP A 208 -13.04 -25.38 -5.18
N GLY A 209 -13.12 -24.37 -4.31
CA GLY A 209 -14.37 -23.85 -3.76
C GLY A 209 -14.87 -22.62 -4.52
N PRO A 210 -16.08 -22.10 -4.21
CA PRO A 210 -16.63 -20.92 -4.87
C PRO A 210 -15.81 -19.64 -4.64
N THR A 211 -15.20 -19.49 -3.46
CA THR A 211 -14.45 -18.30 -3.03
C THR A 211 -12.95 -18.56 -2.83
N HIS A 212 -12.56 -19.82 -2.62
CA HIS A 212 -11.19 -20.21 -2.28
C HIS A 212 -10.66 -21.24 -3.30
N PRO A 213 -9.48 -21.03 -3.91
CA PRO A 213 -8.87 -22.00 -4.84
C PRO A 213 -8.48 -23.32 -4.17
N GLY A 214 -8.47 -24.40 -4.95
CA GLY A 214 -7.98 -25.71 -4.49
C GLY A 214 -6.48 -25.71 -4.18
N ARG A 215 -6.06 -26.62 -3.30
CA ARG A 215 -4.69 -26.74 -2.74
C ARG A 215 -3.59 -26.54 -3.77
N GLY A 216 -3.63 -27.26 -4.90
CA GLY A 216 -2.57 -27.20 -5.91
C GLY A 216 -2.28 -25.78 -6.43
N LYS A 217 -3.32 -24.94 -6.61
CA LYS A 217 -3.15 -23.54 -7.04
C LYS A 217 -2.54 -22.69 -5.93
N ARG A 218 -3.04 -22.83 -4.70
CA ARG A 218 -2.55 -22.12 -3.50
C ARG A 218 -1.08 -22.43 -3.20
N VAL A 219 -0.71 -23.72 -3.27
CA VAL A 219 0.68 -24.18 -3.12
C VAL A 219 1.57 -23.61 -4.23
N ASN A 220 1.11 -23.60 -5.49
CA ASN A 220 1.87 -23.02 -6.59
C ASN A 220 2.08 -21.50 -6.41
N ALA A 221 1.05 -20.75 -5.99
CA ALA A 221 1.21 -19.32 -5.72
C ALA A 221 2.25 -19.03 -4.61
N ILE A 222 2.20 -19.77 -3.49
CA ILE A 222 3.25 -19.69 -2.45
C ILE A 222 4.63 -20.01 -3.04
N GLN A 223 4.73 -21.05 -3.87
CA GLN A 223 6.00 -21.44 -4.49
C GLN A 223 6.53 -20.35 -5.43
N GLU A 224 5.69 -19.75 -6.27
CA GLU A 224 6.08 -18.64 -7.15
C GLU A 224 6.61 -17.44 -6.35
N GLY A 225 5.93 -17.08 -5.25
CA GLY A 225 6.38 -16.01 -4.36
C GLY A 225 7.72 -16.32 -3.69
N TRP A 226 7.87 -17.53 -3.16
CA TRP A 226 9.11 -18.02 -2.55
C TRP A 226 10.27 -17.99 -3.54
N GLN A 227 10.05 -18.49 -4.77
CA GLN A 227 11.05 -18.51 -5.85
C GLN A 227 11.41 -17.09 -6.32
N GLN A 228 10.42 -16.19 -6.43
CA GLN A 228 10.64 -14.78 -6.76
C GLN A 228 11.52 -14.08 -5.71
N ALA A 229 11.25 -14.29 -4.42
CA ALA A 229 12.10 -13.76 -3.35
C ALA A 229 13.49 -14.40 -3.34
N CYS A 230 13.59 -15.68 -3.71
CA CYS A 230 14.85 -16.40 -3.83
C CYS A 230 15.73 -15.87 -4.95
N ALA A 231 15.21 -15.69 -6.16
CA ALA A 231 15.97 -15.17 -7.30
C ALA A 231 16.57 -13.76 -7.04
N GLN A 232 15.93 -12.95 -6.19
CA GLN A 232 16.48 -11.66 -5.76
C GLN A 232 17.78 -11.81 -4.93
N GLN A 233 17.95 -12.91 -4.19
CA GLN A 233 19.01 -13.06 -3.18
C GLN A 233 20.04 -14.14 -3.56
N SER A 234 19.59 -15.30 -4.00
CA SER A 234 20.41 -16.47 -4.36
C SER A 234 20.38 -16.75 -5.87
N GLU A 235 21.37 -17.51 -6.36
CA GLU A 235 21.33 -18.15 -7.68
C GLU A 235 20.81 -19.60 -7.60
N ASP A 236 20.90 -20.24 -6.43
CA ASP A 236 20.31 -21.55 -6.15
C ASP A 236 18.97 -21.36 -5.41
N CYS A 237 17.89 -21.81 -6.06
CA CYS A 237 16.52 -21.80 -5.56
C CYS A 237 15.89 -23.20 -5.57
N SER A 238 16.69 -24.24 -5.37
CA SER A 238 16.27 -25.65 -5.28
C SER A 238 15.28 -25.94 -4.15
N GLY A 239 15.26 -25.12 -3.08
CA GLY A 239 14.24 -25.18 -2.03
C GLY A 239 14.58 -26.04 -0.80
N ASP A 240 15.69 -26.78 -0.85
CA ASP A 240 16.09 -27.76 0.18
C ASP A 240 16.92 -27.15 1.35
N THR A 241 17.46 -25.94 1.18
CA THR A 241 18.34 -25.28 2.17
C THR A 241 17.67 -24.07 2.79
N ALA A 242 17.73 -23.98 4.13
CA ALA A 242 17.32 -22.78 4.84
C ALA A 242 18.34 -21.68 4.57
N VAL A 243 17.90 -20.62 3.89
CA VAL A 243 18.70 -19.42 3.71
C VAL A 243 18.75 -18.63 5.03
N ALA A 244 19.88 -17.96 5.29
CA ALA A 244 19.92 -17.00 6.38
C ALA A 244 18.88 -15.91 6.10
N ALA A 245 18.04 -15.57 7.10
CA ALA A 245 17.07 -14.50 6.98
C ALA A 245 17.78 -13.24 6.47
N ALA A 246 17.30 -12.71 5.34
CA ALA A 246 17.96 -11.57 4.73
C ALA A 246 17.83 -10.39 5.67
N THR A 247 18.96 -9.87 6.17
CA THR A 247 18.94 -8.79 7.16
C THR A 247 18.09 -7.66 6.60
N PRO A 248 16.99 -7.26 7.28
CA PRO A 248 16.25 -6.07 6.89
C PRO A 248 17.23 -4.90 6.79
N ALA A 249 17.02 -3.99 5.86
CA ALA A 249 17.87 -2.81 5.72
C ALA A 249 17.72 -1.93 6.98
N VAL A 250 18.53 -2.22 8.01
CA VAL A 250 18.60 -1.40 9.21
C VAL A 250 19.28 -0.10 8.80
N VAL A 251 18.46 0.95 8.66
CA VAL A 251 18.97 2.30 8.43
C VAL A 251 19.70 2.70 9.72
N ALA A 252 21.03 2.56 9.70
CA ALA A 252 21.86 2.99 10.81
C ALA A 252 21.76 4.51 10.95
N ASP A 253 21.51 4.99 12.17
CA ASP A 253 21.46 6.41 12.48
C ASP A 253 22.83 7.06 12.18
N ALA A 254 22.96 7.66 11.00
CA ALA A 254 24.07 8.52 10.69
C ALA A 254 23.90 9.84 11.46
N PRO A 255 24.92 10.35 12.16
CA PRO A 255 24.77 11.54 12.99
C PRO A 255 24.35 12.75 12.15
N ARG A 256 23.16 13.26 12.46
CA ARG A 256 22.52 14.41 11.81
C ARG A 256 23.51 15.60 11.70
N PRO A 257 23.81 16.13 10.49
CA PRO A 257 24.57 17.36 10.35
C PRO A 257 23.81 18.53 11.00
N PRO A 258 24.51 19.54 11.56
CA PRO A 258 23.87 20.60 12.34
C PRO A 258 22.85 21.39 11.51
N ALA A 259 21.71 21.69 12.12
CA ALA A 259 20.59 22.36 11.46
C ALA A 259 21.01 23.75 10.93
N VAL A 260 20.77 23.99 9.65
CA VAL A 260 20.86 25.33 9.04
C VAL A 260 19.61 26.12 9.44
N SER A 261 19.80 27.34 9.92
CA SER A 261 18.70 28.23 10.32
C SER A 261 17.85 28.67 9.12
N PRO A 262 16.54 28.90 9.30
CA PRO A 262 15.65 29.28 8.21
C PRO A 262 15.98 30.68 7.66
N ALA A 263 16.04 30.79 6.33
CA ALA A 263 16.16 32.07 5.64
C ALA A 263 14.78 32.74 5.50
N THR A 264 14.75 34.07 5.67
CA THR A 264 13.56 34.92 5.47
C THR A 264 13.16 34.97 3.99
N PRO A 265 11.86 34.94 3.64
CA PRO A 265 11.42 34.97 2.24
C PRO A 265 11.71 36.33 1.57
N ALA A 266 12.12 36.27 0.30
CA ALA A 266 12.27 37.41 -0.60
C ALA A 266 11.61 37.06 -1.95
N GLY A 267 10.84 38.02 -2.49
CA GLY A 267 9.77 37.80 -3.47
C GLY A 267 10.14 37.38 -4.89
N ASP A 268 9.08 37.23 -5.69
CA ASP A 268 9.03 36.87 -7.12
C ASP A 268 10.23 37.35 -7.95
N GLN A 269 10.96 36.40 -8.53
CA GLN A 269 11.45 36.47 -9.92
C GLN A 269 11.52 35.07 -10.53
N ASP A 270 10.95 34.92 -11.73
CA ASP A 270 11.23 33.77 -12.60
C ASP A 270 12.71 33.77 -13.01
N ASP A 271 13.50 32.81 -12.53
CA ASP A 271 14.84 32.54 -13.04
C ASP A 271 15.12 31.02 -13.08
N LEU A 272 15.22 30.47 -14.29
CA LEU A 272 15.60 29.07 -14.54
C LEU A 272 17.14 28.92 -14.44
N GLY A 273 17.67 29.22 -13.24
CA GLY A 273 19.09 29.27 -12.95
C GLY A 273 19.75 27.90 -12.79
N PHE A 274 20.23 27.31 -13.90
CA PHE A 274 21.16 26.18 -13.84
C PHE A 274 22.50 26.61 -13.20
N PRO A 275 23.08 25.84 -12.27
CA PRO A 275 24.40 26.14 -11.72
C PRO A 275 25.49 25.96 -12.79
N THR A 276 26.30 27.01 -13.02
CA THR A 276 27.42 26.96 -13.97
C THR A 276 28.62 26.23 -13.37
N PHE A 277 29.00 25.08 -13.95
CA PHE A 277 30.22 24.35 -13.59
C PHE A 277 31.45 24.89 -14.33
N PRO A 278 32.65 24.88 -13.71
CA PRO A 278 33.87 25.36 -14.35
C PRO A 278 34.35 24.40 -15.44
N SER A 279 34.57 24.91 -16.66
CA SER A 279 35.16 24.12 -17.75
C SER A 279 36.62 23.78 -17.44
N SER A 280 36.99 22.50 -17.58
CA SER A 280 38.39 22.09 -17.72
C SER A 280 38.56 21.16 -18.92
N GLY A 281 39.76 21.16 -19.50
CA GLY A 281 40.02 20.75 -20.89
C GLY A 281 39.65 19.30 -21.24
N ALA A 282 39.39 19.11 -22.54
CA ALA A 282 39.15 17.82 -23.16
C ALA A 282 40.36 16.87 -23.06
N ASP A 283 40.07 15.56 -23.10
CA ASP A 283 40.77 14.62 -23.99
C ASP A 283 39.96 13.33 -24.20
N GLY A 284 39.85 12.90 -25.47
CA GLY A 284 39.51 11.56 -25.97
C GLY A 284 38.36 10.74 -25.33
N VAL A 285 37.19 10.70 -25.99
CA VAL A 285 36.16 9.66 -25.75
C VAL A 285 36.18 8.63 -26.88
N ASP A 286 36.33 7.35 -26.52
CA ASP A 286 36.21 6.19 -27.43
C ASP A 286 34.77 5.64 -27.35
N PRO A 287 33.98 5.60 -28.45
CA PRO A 287 32.53 5.42 -28.40
C PRO A 287 32.05 3.96 -28.18
N ALA A 288 32.85 3.10 -27.54
CA ALA A 288 32.64 1.65 -27.51
C ALA A 288 32.81 0.98 -26.13
N ALA A 289 32.35 1.62 -25.04
CA ALA A 289 32.34 0.98 -23.70
C ALA A 289 31.27 1.55 -22.74
N ASN A 290 29.98 1.52 -23.13
CA ASN A 290 28.88 2.09 -22.32
C ASN A 290 28.00 1.05 -21.59
N THR A 291 28.56 -0.11 -21.23
CA THR A 291 27.94 -1.02 -20.25
C THR A 291 28.39 -0.63 -18.85
N VAL A 292 27.60 0.20 -18.18
CA VAL A 292 27.82 0.55 -16.77
C VAL A 292 27.51 -0.69 -15.93
N ALA A 293 28.52 -1.22 -15.24
CA ALA A 293 28.41 -2.44 -14.44
C ALA A 293 28.60 -2.10 -12.95
N GLY A 294 27.53 -2.28 -12.18
CA GLY A 294 27.38 -1.77 -10.82
C GLY A 294 28.37 -2.23 -9.75
N THR A 295 28.39 -1.48 -8.64
CA THR A 295 29.23 -1.73 -7.44
C THR A 295 28.65 -2.77 -6.47
N TYR A 296 27.40 -3.16 -6.65
CA TYR A 296 26.69 -4.12 -5.82
C TYR A 296 25.78 -5.02 -6.68
N LYS A 297 25.20 -6.09 -6.09
CA LYS A 297 24.29 -6.99 -6.83
C LYS A 297 23.09 -6.16 -7.33
N PRO A 298 22.87 -6.03 -8.65
CA PRO A 298 21.73 -5.28 -9.16
C PRO A 298 20.40 -5.89 -8.69
N ASP A 299 19.39 -5.05 -8.54
CA ASP A 299 18.03 -5.53 -8.33
C ASP A 299 17.53 -6.28 -9.57
N VAL A 300 16.54 -7.16 -9.37
CA VAL A 300 15.95 -7.97 -10.45
C VAL A 300 14.44 -7.82 -10.39
N LEU A 301 13.85 -7.21 -11.42
CA LEU A 301 12.41 -7.23 -11.63
C LEU A 301 12.02 -8.37 -12.60
N PRO A 302 10.87 -9.04 -12.38
CA PRO A 302 10.25 -9.86 -13.41
C PRO A 302 9.76 -8.95 -14.54
N ALA A 303 9.86 -9.44 -15.77
CA ALA A 303 9.40 -8.73 -16.96
C ALA A 303 7.92 -8.28 -16.81
N PRO A 304 7.52 -7.12 -17.36
CA PRO A 304 6.17 -6.62 -17.19
C PRO A 304 5.12 -7.51 -17.88
N ASP A 305 4.21 -8.07 -17.08
CA ASP A 305 3.12 -8.96 -17.51
C ASP A 305 1.78 -8.44 -16.97
N ALA A 306 0.75 -8.43 -17.82
CA ALA A 306 -0.60 -8.02 -17.43
C ALA A 306 -1.38 -9.10 -16.68
N SER A 307 -0.93 -10.36 -16.78
CA SER A 307 -1.48 -11.51 -16.07
C SER A 307 -0.67 -11.92 -14.83
N ALA A 308 0.50 -11.32 -14.61
CA ALA A 308 1.31 -11.58 -13.44
C ALA A 308 0.52 -11.22 -12.18
N THR A 309 0.40 -12.20 -11.26
CA THR A 309 -0.05 -11.95 -9.90
C THR A 309 0.81 -10.85 -9.29
N PRO A 310 0.23 -9.69 -8.96
CA PRO A 310 0.99 -8.56 -8.49
C PRO A 310 1.74 -8.89 -7.21
N SER A 311 2.89 -8.24 -7.03
CA SER A 311 3.80 -8.55 -5.95
C SER A 311 4.46 -7.26 -5.49
N LYS A 312 4.25 -6.89 -4.24
CA LYS A 312 4.84 -5.68 -3.70
C LYS A 312 6.32 -5.88 -3.41
N PHE A 313 7.17 -5.19 -4.14
CA PHE A 313 8.61 -5.16 -3.87
C PHE A 313 8.80 -4.21 -2.69
N GLY A 314 9.39 -4.71 -1.60
CA GLY A 314 9.60 -3.93 -0.39
C GLY A 314 10.77 -2.95 -0.47
N LYS A 315 10.76 -2.12 -1.52
CA LYS A 315 11.79 -1.14 -1.87
C LYS A 315 11.15 0.02 -2.64
N PHE A 316 11.60 1.24 -2.34
CA PHE A 316 11.22 2.44 -3.07
C PHE A 316 12.24 2.84 -4.15
N VAL A 317 13.44 2.26 -4.14
CA VAL A 317 14.42 2.38 -5.23
C VAL A 317 14.74 0.99 -5.75
N ILE A 318 14.71 0.83 -7.06
CA ILE A 318 15.03 -0.41 -7.76
C ILE A 318 16.07 -0.08 -8.82
N ASP A 319 17.25 -0.69 -8.71
CA ASP A 319 18.39 -0.40 -9.60
C ASP A 319 18.88 -1.69 -10.25
N GLU A 320 18.39 -1.95 -11.46
CA GLU A 320 18.72 -3.14 -12.24
C GLU A 320 20.08 -3.06 -12.97
N LEU A 321 20.74 -1.89 -12.91
CA LEU A 321 22.10 -1.70 -13.39
C LEU A 321 23.13 -1.83 -12.24
N GLY A 322 22.70 -1.61 -11.00
CA GLY A 322 23.52 -1.62 -9.78
C GLY A 322 24.43 -0.38 -9.66
N VAL A 323 24.08 0.71 -10.34
CA VAL A 323 24.97 1.86 -10.58
C VAL A 323 24.83 2.98 -9.57
N LEU A 324 23.76 3.04 -8.78
CA LEU A 324 23.53 4.12 -7.82
C LEU A 324 24.47 4.04 -6.61
N ASP A 325 24.78 5.19 -6.00
CA ASP A 325 25.52 5.25 -4.74
C ASP A 325 24.69 4.60 -3.61
N PRO A 326 25.21 3.57 -2.91
CA PRO A 326 24.44 2.86 -1.89
C PRO A 326 24.03 3.72 -0.69
N ALA A 327 24.80 4.74 -0.31
CA ALA A 327 24.49 5.58 0.84
C ALA A 327 23.36 6.57 0.51
N THR A 328 23.45 7.26 -0.63
CA THR A 328 22.39 8.14 -1.12
C THR A 328 21.11 7.35 -1.40
N ARG A 329 21.21 6.17 -2.04
CA ARG A 329 20.07 5.26 -2.24
C ARG A 329 19.38 4.90 -0.92
N ASN A 330 20.12 4.44 0.09
CA ASN A 330 19.53 4.00 1.36
C ASN A 330 18.90 5.17 2.12
N ALA A 331 19.48 6.37 2.07
CA ALA A 331 18.89 7.57 2.64
C ALA A 331 17.55 7.93 1.96
N PHE A 332 17.47 7.81 0.63
CA PHE A 332 16.25 8.06 -0.12
C PHE A 332 15.18 6.96 0.08
N GLU A 333 15.57 5.68 0.14
CA GLU A 333 14.64 4.60 0.52
C GLU A 333 14.02 4.84 1.90
N LYS A 334 14.77 5.40 2.86
CA LYS A 334 14.21 5.83 4.16
C LYS A 334 13.22 6.98 4.01
N GLN A 335 13.53 8.01 3.22
CA GLN A 335 12.61 9.15 2.99
C GLN A 335 11.28 8.70 2.37
N MET A 336 11.31 7.78 1.40
CA MET A 336 10.10 7.24 0.79
C MET A 336 9.32 6.32 1.75
N TYR A 337 10.02 5.59 2.63
CA TYR A 337 9.37 4.84 3.72
C TYR A 337 8.66 5.77 4.71
N ASP A 338 9.30 6.87 5.12
CA ASP A 338 8.70 7.86 6.02
C ASP A 338 7.47 8.51 5.36
N LEU A 339 7.55 8.87 4.07
CA LEU A 339 6.41 9.36 3.28
C LEU A 339 5.25 8.34 3.25
N ALA A 340 5.53 7.06 3.05
CA ALA A 340 4.52 5.99 3.07
C ALA A 340 3.94 5.75 4.47
N ALA A 341 4.66 6.10 5.54
CA ALA A 341 4.19 5.98 6.91
C ALA A 341 3.30 7.16 7.32
N GLU A 342 3.72 8.37 7.01
CA GLU A 342 3.09 9.61 7.45
C GLU A 342 1.94 10.04 6.52
N HIS A 343 2.14 9.95 5.20
CA HIS A 343 1.21 10.43 4.18
C HIS A 343 0.51 9.31 3.41
N GLN A 344 0.90 8.04 3.66
CA GLN A 344 0.39 6.84 2.98
C GLN A 344 0.67 6.80 1.47
N VAL A 345 1.50 7.71 0.95
CA VAL A 345 1.88 7.83 -0.46
C VAL A 345 3.10 6.95 -0.74
N GLU A 346 3.10 6.25 -1.88
CA GLU A 346 4.19 5.35 -2.25
C GLU A 346 4.79 5.75 -3.59
N ILE A 347 6.09 6.01 -3.62
CA ILE A 347 6.81 6.45 -4.81
C ILE A 347 7.96 5.48 -5.06
N VAL A 348 7.96 4.83 -6.22
CA VAL A 348 9.00 3.87 -6.62
C VAL A 348 9.80 4.42 -7.79
N THR A 349 11.12 4.49 -7.64
CA THR A 349 12.04 4.85 -8.73
C THR A 349 12.71 3.59 -9.27
N ILE A 350 12.70 3.41 -10.60
CA ILE A 350 13.28 2.26 -11.30
C ILE A 350 14.37 2.75 -12.26
N VAL A 351 15.63 2.42 -11.96
CA VAL A 351 16.73 2.48 -12.93
C VAL A 351 16.70 1.16 -13.70
N ALA A 352 15.97 1.16 -14.82
CA ALA A 352 15.64 -0.03 -15.58
C ALA A 352 16.81 -0.50 -16.45
N LYS A 353 17.04 -1.81 -16.48
CA LYS A 353 18.03 -2.42 -17.38
C LYS A 353 17.48 -2.62 -18.78
N SER A 354 16.18 -2.89 -18.89
CA SER A 354 15.46 -2.85 -20.16
C SER A 354 13.97 -2.58 -19.97
N LEU A 355 13.36 -1.95 -20.97
CA LEU A 355 11.92 -1.70 -21.05
C LEU A 355 11.13 -2.88 -21.67
N HIS A 356 11.80 -3.99 -22.00
CA HIS A 356 11.18 -5.19 -22.61
C HIS A 356 10.37 -4.89 -23.89
N GLY A 357 10.83 -3.92 -24.69
CA GLY A 357 10.18 -3.52 -25.94
C GLY A 357 8.96 -2.61 -25.78
N LYS A 358 8.69 -2.12 -24.57
CA LYS A 358 7.70 -1.05 -24.29
C LYS A 358 8.35 0.33 -24.39
N SER A 359 7.53 1.38 -24.52
CA SER A 359 7.96 2.72 -24.12
C SER A 359 8.17 2.79 -22.60
N ALA A 360 8.95 3.76 -22.12
CA ALA A 360 9.19 3.92 -20.69
C ALA A 360 7.91 4.24 -19.90
N GLU A 361 6.94 4.92 -20.52
CA GLU A 361 5.64 5.24 -19.90
C GLU A 361 4.73 4.00 -19.79
N GLU A 362 4.60 3.21 -20.86
CA GLU A 362 3.89 1.91 -20.81
C GLU A 362 4.55 0.94 -19.82
N TYR A 363 5.89 0.98 -19.70
CA TYR A 363 6.62 0.22 -18.70
C TYR A 363 6.32 0.73 -17.29
N ALA A 364 6.34 2.05 -17.04
CA ALA A 364 6.00 2.65 -15.75
C ALA A 364 4.59 2.27 -15.28
N TYR A 365 3.58 2.37 -16.15
CA TYR A 365 2.20 1.96 -15.83
C TYR A 365 2.08 0.43 -15.64
N ALA A 366 2.80 -0.38 -16.43
CA ALA A 366 2.81 -1.83 -16.24
C ALA A 366 3.45 -2.22 -14.90
N MET A 367 4.54 -1.56 -14.50
CA MET A 367 5.19 -1.78 -13.22
C MET A 367 4.36 -1.24 -12.06
N MET A 368 3.71 -0.08 -12.16
CA MET A 368 2.76 0.42 -11.16
C MET A 368 1.69 -0.63 -10.83
N ARG A 369 1.08 -1.23 -11.85
CA ARG A 369 0.10 -2.31 -11.70
C ARG A 369 0.71 -3.57 -11.10
N GLN A 370 1.86 -4.02 -11.61
CA GLN A 370 2.51 -5.27 -11.21
C GLN A 370 3.12 -5.21 -9.79
N LEU A 371 3.54 -4.03 -9.35
CA LEU A 371 4.14 -3.79 -8.03
C LEU A 371 3.12 -3.34 -6.98
N ARG A 372 1.87 -3.02 -7.37
CA ARG A 372 0.84 -2.37 -6.53
C ARG A 372 1.38 -1.15 -5.78
N VAL A 373 1.95 -0.21 -6.53
CA VAL A 373 2.50 1.03 -5.95
C VAL A 373 1.36 1.97 -5.59
N GLY A 374 1.26 2.28 -4.30
CA GLY A 374 0.15 3.05 -3.73
C GLY A 374 -1.14 2.24 -3.63
N LYS A 375 -2.17 2.87 -3.10
CA LYS A 375 -3.50 2.28 -3.00
C LYS A 375 -4.30 2.57 -4.26
N LEU A 376 -4.99 1.55 -4.77
CA LEU A 376 -5.83 1.64 -5.97
C LEU A 376 -7.10 2.49 -5.76
N ASP A 377 -7.61 2.56 -4.53
CA ASP A 377 -8.86 3.25 -4.21
C ASP A 377 -8.73 4.78 -4.26
N VAL A 378 -7.61 5.31 -3.76
CA VAL A 378 -7.32 6.75 -3.72
C VAL A 378 -6.22 7.19 -4.67
N GLY A 379 -5.61 6.25 -5.42
CA GLY A 379 -4.64 6.55 -6.48
C GLY A 379 -3.37 7.23 -5.99
N ASN A 380 -2.91 6.95 -4.78
CA ASN A 380 -1.83 7.68 -4.10
C ASN A 380 -0.45 7.04 -4.29
N GLY A 381 -0.16 6.55 -5.50
CA GLY A 381 1.12 5.93 -5.86
C GLY A 381 1.75 6.56 -7.10
N ALA A 382 3.08 6.50 -7.22
CA ALA A 382 3.81 6.89 -8.43
C ALA A 382 4.97 5.92 -8.74
N VAL A 383 5.20 5.67 -10.04
CA VAL A 383 6.36 4.94 -10.54
C VAL A 383 7.11 5.83 -11.53
N LEU A 384 8.36 6.12 -11.22
CA LEU A 384 9.28 6.88 -12.05
C LEU A 384 10.33 5.93 -12.60
N VAL A 385 10.57 5.99 -13.91
CA VAL A 385 11.40 5.04 -14.64
C VAL A 385 12.45 5.80 -15.43
N VAL A 386 13.69 5.38 -15.31
CA VAL A 386 14.79 5.87 -16.14
C VAL A 386 15.51 4.68 -16.74
N ALA A 387 15.62 4.66 -18.08
CA ALA A 387 16.20 3.55 -18.84
C ALA A 387 17.39 4.05 -19.68
N PRO A 388 18.62 4.05 -19.13
CA PRO A 388 19.80 4.58 -19.82
C PRO A 388 20.15 3.87 -21.13
N ASN A 389 19.83 2.58 -21.27
CA ASN A 389 20.11 1.79 -22.47
C ASN A 389 19.18 2.18 -23.63
N GLU A 390 17.89 2.31 -23.36
CA GLU A 390 16.87 2.76 -24.32
C GLU A 390 16.81 4.28 -24.50
N LYS A 391 17.49 5.05 -23.63
CA LYS A 391 17.45 6.52 -23.55
C LYS A 391 16.04 7.10 -23.43
N GLN A 392 15.27 6.54 -22.49
CA GLN A 392 13.91 6.99 -22.21
C GLN A 392 13.69 7.16 -20.71
N ALA A 393 12.85 8.14 -20.37
CA ALA A 393 12.26 8.30 -19.06
C ALA A 393 10.74 8.12 -19.15
N GLY A 394 10.13 7.61 -18.08
CA GLY A 394 8.70 7.36 -17.98
C GLY A 394 8.19 7.67 -16.59
N VAL A 395 6.98 8.18 -16.50
CA VAL A 395 6.32 8.53 -15.23
C VAL A 395 4.90 8.00 -15.30
N ALA A 396 4.51 7.21 -14.30
CA ALA A 396 3.15 6.76 -14.10
C ALA A 396 2.69 7.20 -12.72
N MET A 397 1.62 7.97 -12.65
CA MET A 397 1.01 8.43 -11.40
C MET A 397 -0.40 7.84 -11.29
N GLY A 398 -0.80 7.48 -10.06
CA GLY A 398 -2.17 7.11 -9.77
C GLY A 398 -3.09 8.33 -9.81
N PRO A 399 -4.42 8.13 -9.95
CA PRO A 399 -5.37 9.24 -10.16
C PRO A 399 -5.30 10.34 -9.10
N GLY A 400 -5.11 9.98 -7.82
CA GLY A 400 -4.99 10.97 -6.74
C GLY A 400 -3.76 11.85 -6.86
N ILE A 401 -2.61 11.31 -7.30
CA ILE A 401 -1.41 12.12 -7.55
C ILE A 401 -1.56 12.92 -8.86
N MET A 402 -2.16 12.32 -9.90
CA MET A 402 -2.40 13.00 -11.18
C MET A 402 -3.21 14.29 -11.04
N LEU A 403 -4.24 14.32 -10.16
CA LEU A 403 -5.03 15.55 -9.93
C LEU A 403 -4.18 16.74 -9.50
N GLU A 404 -3.11 16.51 -8.75
CA GLU A 404 -2.30 17.57 -8.14
C GLU A 404 -0.97 17.81 -8.90
N LEU A 405 -0.52 16.84 -9.71
CA LEU A 405 0.81 16.86 -10.36
C LEU A 405 0.84 16.62 -11.87
N ARG A 406 -0.31 16.50 -12.56
CA ARG A 406 -0.37 16.28 -14.02
C ARG A 406 0.52 17.22 -14.85
N ASP A 407 0.54 18.52 -14.51
CA ASP A 407 1.25 19.55 -15.29
C ASP A 407 2.78 19.43 -15.11
N TYR A 408 3.22 18.69 -14.10
CA TYR A 408 4.62 18.37 -13.86
C TYR A 408 5.07 17.09 -14.57
N VAL A 409 4.18 16.24 -15.12
CA VAL A 409 4.56 14.92 -15.68
C VAL A 409 5.68 15.01 -16.72
N GLU A 410 5.62 15.98 -17.65
CA GLU A 410 6.69 16.18 -18.63
C GLU A 410 7.96 16.80 -18.00
N LEU A 411 7.82 17.68 -17.01
CA LEU A 411 8.96 18.22 -16.25
C LEU A 411 9.67 17.12 -15.45
N GLU A 412 8.93 16.16 -14.88
CA GLU A 412 9.51 15.00 -14.20
C GLU A 412 10.22 14.06 -15.19
N LYS A 413 9.68 13.87 -16.41
CA LYS A 413 10.39 13.18 -17.50
C LYS A 413 11.68 13.91 -17.87
N GLU A 414 11.67 15.24 -17.99
CA GLU A 414 12.88 16.05 -18.25
C GLU A 414 13.92 15.93 -17.13
N ARG A 415 13.51 15.98 -15.85
CA ARG A 415 14.40 15.75 -14.70
C ARG A 415 15.06 14.36 -14.77
N LEU A 416 14.29 13.31 -15.06
CA LEU A 416 14.80 11.94 -15.23
C LEU A 416 15.75 11.82 -16.45
N MET A 417 15.45 12.50 -17.55
CA MET A 417 16.37 12.58 -18.70
C MET A 417 17.69 13.27 -18.33
N GLY A 418 17.68 14.22 -17.40
CA GLY A 418 18.90 14.81 -16.82
C GLY A 418 19.86 13.77 -16.23
N PHE A 419 19.36 12.69 -15.62
CA PHE A 419 20.22 11.58 -15.20
C PHE A 419 20.84 10.83 -16.39
N ILE A 420 20.08 10.60 -17.48
CA ILE A 420 20.59 9.90 -18.67
C ILE A 420 21.63 10.75 -19.41
N ASP A 421 21.36 12.04 -19.61
CA ASP A 421 22.15 12.91 -20.47
C ASP A 421 23.35 13.54 -19.74
N ILE A 422 23.24 13.77 -18.43
CA ILE A 422 24.30 14.37 -17.60
C ILE A 422 24.89 13.35 -16.63
N GLY A 423 24.06 12.64 -15.85
CA GLY A 423 24.53 11.74 -14.79
C GLY A 423 25.34 10.54 -15.31
N VAL A 424 24.70 9.68 -16.11
CA VAL A 424 25.23 8.40 -16.60
C VAL A 424 26.60 8.52 -17.30
N PRO A 425 26.85 9.50 -18.19
CA PRO A 425 28.17 9.69 -18.82
C PRO A 425 29.33 9.89 -17.83
N TYR A 426 29.05 10.45 -16.64
CA TYR A 426 30.06 10.68 -15.61
C TYR A 426 30.13 9.59 -14.53
N CYS A 427 29.23 8.60 -14.54
CA CYS A 427 29.23 7.53 -13.54
C CYS A 427 30.44 6.58 -13.65
N LYS A 428 31.16 6.49 -14.80
CA LYS A 428 32.42 5.71 -14.94
C LYS A 428 32.38 4.26 -14.39
N GLY A 429 31.21 3.62 -14.39
CA GLY A 429 30.96 2.29 -13.81
C GLY A 429 30.08 2.29 -12.56
N ALA A 430 30.14 3.33 -11.72
CA ALA A 430 29.27 3.52 -10.57
C ALA A 430 29.10 4.99 -10.21
N CYS A 431 27.86 5.43 -10.14
CA CYS A 431 27.47 6.80 -9.88
C CYS A 431 27.85 7.24 -8.46
N ASN A 432 28.23 8.50 -8.30
CA ASN A 432 28.42 9.13 -7.00
C ASN A 432 27.09 9.64 -6.41
N ALA A 433 27.15 10.30 -5.25
CA ALA A 433 26.00 10.92 -4.60
C ALA A 433 25.25 11.88 -5.55
N ASP A 434 25.92 12.89 -6.11
CA ASP A 434 25.30 13.90 -7.00
C ASP A 434 24.58 13.27 -8.21
N GLN A 435 25.20 12.26 -8.84
CA GLN A 435 24.62 11.53 -9.98
C GLN A 435 23.44 10.65 -9.55
N THR A 436 23.47 10.13 -8.33
CA THR A 436 22.35 9.38 -7.74
C THR A 436 21.19 10.29 -7.38
N GLU A 437 21.47 11.51 -6.90
CA GLU A 437 20.45 12.54 -6.67
C GLU A 437 19.77 12.98 -7.98
N LEU A 438 20.49 13.03 -9.12
CA LEU A 438 19.86 13.25 -10.42
C LEU A 438 18.85 12.14 -10.79
N ALA A 439 19.15 10.87 -10.49
CA ALA A 439 18.24 9.75 -10.76
C ALA A 439 16.99 9.77 -9.88
N LEU A 440 17.09 10.31 -8.66
CA LEU A 440 16.05 10.29 -7.62
C LEU A 440 15.31 11.64 -7.51
N GLY A 441 15.83 12.71 -8.09
CA GLY A 441 15.35 14.08 -7.89
C GLY A 441 13.91 14.33 -8.35
N ALA A 442 13.45 13.62 -9.38
CA ALA A 442 12.05 13.67 -9.80
C ALA A 442 11.12 13.05 -8.74
N ALA A 443 11.50 11.89 -8.19
CA ALA A 443 10.74 11.24 -7.11
C ALA A 443 10.77 12.07 -5.82
N ALA A 444 11.89 12.75 -5.53
CA ALA A 444 12.01 13.70 -4.42
C ALA A 444 11.06 14.91 -4.58
N HIS A 445 10.93 15.45 -5.80
CA HIS A 445 10.00 16.55 -6.09
C HIS A 445 8.54 16.10 -5.90
N VAL A 446 8.15 14.97 -6.52
CA VAL A 446 6.81 14.37 -6.35
C VAL A 446 6.51 14.14 -4.86
N ALA A 447 7.44 13.57 -4.10
CA ALA A 447 7.30 13.34 -2.66
C ALA A 447 7.03 14.62 -1.85
N SER A 448 7.75 15.71 -2.16
CA SER A 448 7.57 16.99 -1.49
C SER A 448 6.25 17.68 -1.85
N SER A 449 5.72 17.47 -3.06
CA SER A 449 4.45 18.07 -3.47
C SER A 449 3.24 17.32 -2.90
N VAL A 450 3.30 15.97 -2.84
CA VAL A 450 2.18 15.14 -2.36
C VAL A 450 2.06 15.07 -0.84
N SER A 451 3.11 15.37 -0.07
CA SER A 451 3.05 15.36 1.41
C SER A 451 2.07 16.39 1.99
N HIS A 452 1.68 17.40 1.22
CA HIS A 452 0.68 18.38 1.62
C HIS A 452 -0.78 17.91 1.42
N TRP A 453 -0.99 16.76 0.75
CA TRP A 453 -2.33 16.30 0.37
C TRP A 453 -2.84 15.13 1.21
N ASP A 454 -4.12 15.19 1.56
CA ASP A 454 -4.82 14.16 2.32
C ASP A 454 -5.48 13.13 1.40
N PHE A 455 -4.86 11.95 1.29
CA PHE A 455 -5.40 10.81 0.52
C PHE A 455 -6.32 9.91 1.37
N GLY A 456 -6.71 10.32 2.58
CA GLY A 456 -7.65 9.56 3.41
C GLY A 456 -9.10 9.70 2.95
N ILE A 457 -9.82 8.58 2.80
CA ILE A 457 -11.29 8.60 2.61
C ILE A 457 -11.94 9.07 3.92
N ARG A 458 -12.40 10.32 3.97
CA ARG A 458 -13.00 10.95 5.16
C ARG A 458 -14.48 10.63 5.33
N TYR A 459 -15.20 10.46 4.22
CA TYR A 459 -16.64 10.23 4.24
C TYR A 459 -17.01 8.90 3.57
N GLN A 460 -17.83 8.10 4.25
CA GLN A 460 -18.20 6.75 3.78
C GLN A 460 -19.45 6.78 2.87
N GLY A 461 -20.18 7.90 2.85
CA GLY A 461 -21.23 8.20 1.87
C GLY A 461 -21.32 9.70 1.58
N LEU A 462 -21.88 10.06 0.42
CA LEU A 462 -22.16 11.45 0.02
C LEU A 462 -23.01 12.20 1.07
N ALA A 463 -23.94 11.51 1.74
CA ALA A 463 -24.78 12.10 2.78
C ALA A 463 -23.97 12.63 3.98
N ASP A 464 -22.89 11.95 4.36
CA ASP A 464 -22.03 12.36 5.48
C ASP A 464 -21.26 13.65 5.12
N LEU A 465 -20.71 13.70 3.90
CA LEU A 465 -20.05 14.90 3.35
C LEU A 465 -21.03 16.08 3.27
N MET A 466 -22.23 15.86 2.72
CA MET A 466 -23.24 16.91 2.56
C MET A 466 -23.74 17.44 3.91
N ALA A 467 -23.92 16.57 4.92
CA ALA A 467 -24.28 17.00 6.27
C ALA A 467 -23.18 17.85 6.91
N LYS A 468 -21.91 17.50 6.70
CA LYS A 468 -20.79 18.32 7.20
C LYS A 468 -20.66 19.64 6.43
N PHE A 469 -20.91 19.64 5.12
CA PHE A 469 -20.92 20.84 4.30
C PHE A 469 -22.01 21.82 4.75
N GLU A 470 -23.23 21.34 5.01
CA GLU A 470 -24.32 22.15 5.55
C GLU A 470 -24.00 22.75 6.94
N GLU A 471 -23.31 22.02 7.82
CA GLU A 471 -22.81 22.52 9.11
C GLU A 471 -21.80 23.67 8.93
N ILE A 472 -20.86 23.53 7.99
CA ILE A 472 -19.80 24.50 7.71
C ILE A 472 -20.36 25.75 7.01
N GLU A 473 -21.23 25.61 6.02
CA GLU A 473 -21.90 26.73 5.36
C GLU A 473 -22.82 27.48 6.31
N THR A 474 -23.57 26.78 7.16
CA THR A 474 -24.35 27.41 8.25
C THR A 474 -23.44 28.19 9.20
N SER A 475 -22.24 27.68 9.49
CA SER A 475 -21.25 28.40 10.32
C SER A 475 -20.71 29.65 9.62
N ARG A 476 -20.42 29.59 8.31
CA ARG A 476 -20.02 30.74 7.48
C ARG A 476 -21.12 31.81 7.42
N MET A 477 -22.37 31.41 7.21
CA MET A 477 -23.53 32.31 7.25
C MET A 477 -23.71 33.00 8.61
N ASN A 478 -23.31 32.35 9.69
CA ASN A 478 -23.28 32.92 11.05
C ASN A 478 -22.01 33.74 11.35
N GLY A 479 -21.14 33.98 10.36
CA GLY A 479 -19.96 34.83 10.47
C GLY A 479 -18.66 34.14 10.89
N ALA A 480 -18.60 32.80 10.86
CA ALA A 480 -17.34 32.08 11.06
C ALA A 480 -16.42 32.25 9.85
N SER A 481 -15.17 32.67 10.08
CA SER A 481 -14.10 32.63 9.08
C SER A 481 -13.41 31.27 9.18
N ILE A 482 -13.57 30.43 8.16
CA ILE A 482 -12.97 29.10 8.06
C ILE A 482 -12.13 29.10 6.80
N GLU A 483 -10.81 29.12 6.97
CA GLU A 483 -9.82 29.06 5.88
C GLU A 483 -10.00 27.75 5.08
N PRO A 484 -9.74 27.71 3.76
CA PRO A 484 -9.93 26.51 2.94
C PRO A 484 -9.17 25.28 3.48
N GLU A 485 -7.94 25.47 3.97
CA GLU A 485 -7.11 24.42 4.58
C GLU A 485 -7.71 23.83 5.87
N GLN A 486 -8.65 24.54 6.51
CA GLN A 486 -9.35 24.12 7.73
C GLN A 486 -10.77 23.64 7.45
N ASP A 487 -11.25 23.72 6.21
CA ASP A 487 -12.57 23.25 5.81
C ASP A 487 -12.55 21.71 5.76
N PRO A 488 -13.33 21.02 6.62
CA PRO A 488 -13.35 19.56 6.66
C PRO A 488 -14.10 18.93 5.47
N THR A 489 -14.55 19.71 4.49
CA THR A 489 -15.20 19.23 3.26
C THR A 489 -14.37 19.51 2.00
N TRP A 490 -13.59 20.57 1.99
CA TRP A 490 -12.77 20.99 0.85
C TRP A 490 -11.74 19.92 0.46
N ARG A 491 -11.73 19.54 -0.83
CA ARG A 491 -10.83 18.52 -1.42
C ARG A 491 -10.81 17.18 -0.67
N GLN A 492 -11.84 16.87 0.12
CA GLN A 492 -11.87 15.61 0.88
C GLN A 492 -12.30 14.43 0.01
N VAL A 493 -11.69 13.28 0.25
CA VAL A 493 -12.00 12.04 -0.47
C VAL A 493 -13.23 11.37 0.16
N THR A 494 -14.20 11.04 -0.68
CA THR A 494 -15.52 10.55 -0.29
C THR A 494 -15.90 9.31 -1.10
N ARG A 495 -16.53 8.34 -0.46
CA ARG A 495 -17.22 7.24 -1.15
C ARG A 495 -18.63 7.68 -1.56
N ILE A 496 -18.98 7.43 -2.82
CA ILE A 496 -20.25 7.81 -3.42
C ILE A 496 -20.86 6.57 -4.10
N SER A 497 -22.02 6.12 -3.64
CA SER A 497 -22.80 5.08 -4.34
C SER A 497 -23.77 5.76 -5.31
N GLY A 498 -23.80 5.30 -6.57
CA GLY A 498 -24.66 5.89 -7.58
C GLY A 498 -24.70 5.12 -8.90
N LYS A 499 -25.59 5.57 -9.79
CA LYS A 499 -25.76 5.04 -11.15
C LYS A 499 -25.05 5.95 -12.14
N LEU A 500 -24.21 5.39 -13.01
CA LEU A 500 -23.70 6.10 -14.18
C LEU A 500 -24.83 6.27 -15.20
N VAL A 501 -25.22 7.52 -15.47
CA VAL A 501 -26.33 7.84 -16.37
C VAL A 501 -25.83 8.16 -17.78
N SER A 502 -24.74 8.94 -17.92
CA SER A 502 -24.15 9.28 -19.21
C SER A 502 -22.65 9.50 -19.10
N ARG A 503 -21.89 8.95 -20.06
CA ARG A 503 -20.47 9.25 -20.28
C ARG A 503 -20.24 10.50 -21.13
N ASN A 504 -21.31 11.13 -21.61
CA ASN A 504 -21.28 12.39 -22.36
C ASN A 504 -22.41 13.34 -21.87
N PRO A 505 -22.26 13.98 -20.70
CA PRO A 505 -23.25 14.90 -20.14
C PRO A 505 -23.47 16.16 -21.00
N ALA A 506 -22.51 16.52 -21.86
CA ALA A 506 -22.60 17.69 -22.75
C ALA A 506 -23.73 17.59 -23.78
N ALA A 507 -24.29 16.39 -24.00
CA ALA A 507 -25.43 16.15 -24.87
C ALA A 507 -26.80 16.17 -24.15
N GLY A 508 -26.85 16.48 -22.85
CA GLY A 508 -28.09 16.46 -22.04
C GLY A 508 -28.22 17.64 -21.07
N ASP A 509 -29.20 17.57 -20.17
CA ASP A 509 -29.57 18.67 -19.26
C ASP A 509 -28.46 19.10 -18.28
N GLN A 510 -27.44 18.25 -18.11
CA GLN A 510 -26.28 18.48 -17.27
C GLN A 510 -25.18 19.32 -17.95
N ALA A 511 -25.27 19.57 -19.27
CA ALA A 511 -24.28 20.34 -20.01
C ALA A 511 -24.00 21.73 -19.41
N LYS A 512 -25.02 22.37 -18.83
CA LYS A 512 -24.94 23.70 -18.19
C LYS A 512 -24.08 23.75 -16.91
N TRP A 513 -23.75 22.61 -16.33
CA TRP A 513 -22.95 22.48 -15.10
C TRP A 513 -21.51 22.06 -15.37
N ILE A 514 -21.16 21.74 -16.61
CA ILE A 514 -19.81 21.34 -16.99
C ILE A 514 -18.89 22.57 -16.90
N ASN A 515 -17.77 22.40 -16.21
CA ASN A 515 -16.70 23.39 -16.15
C ASN A 515 -15.65 23.03 -17.22
N ASP A 516 -15.61 23.77 -18.32
CA ASP A 516 -14.70 23.49 -19.45
C ASP A 516 -13.22 23.49 -19.03
N ALA A 517 -12.81 24.41 -18.14
CA ALA A 517 -11.44 24.43 -17.61
C ALA A 517 -11.14 23.19 -16.75
N HIS A 518 -12.15 22.64 -16.07
CA HIS A 518 -12.02 21.37 -15.33
C HIS A 518 -11.97 20.17 -16.27
N VAL A 519 -12.63 20.23 -17.43
CA VAL A 519 -12.49 19.20 -18.49
C VAL A 519 -11.10 19.23 -19.11
N GLU A 520 -10.54 20.41 -19.36
CA GLU A 520 -9.16 20.58 -19.84
C GLU A 520 -8.11 20.13 -18.80
N ASN A 521 -8.40 20.34 -17.50
CA ASN A 521 -7.47 20.05 -16.41
C ASN A 521 -7.61 18.66 -15.77
N VAL A 522 -8.76 17.99 -15.80
CA VAL A 522 -8.90 16.65 -15.20
C VAL A 522 -9.29 15.60 -16.24
N GLY A 523 -10.16 15.95 -17.17
CA GLY A 523 -10.65 15.06 -18.21
C GLY A 523 -12.18 15.09 -18.34
N PRO A 524 -12.77 14.24 -19.20
CA PRO A 524 -14.19 14.29 -19.50
C PRO A 524 -15.07 14.08 -18.26
N ALA A 525 -16.05 14.97 -18.09
CA ALA A 525 -17.11 14.81 -17.10
C ALA A 525 -18.06 13.67 -17.46
N MET A 526 -18.57 12.96 -16.44
CA MET A 526 -19.61 11.94 -16.56
C MET A 526 -20.77 12.27 -15.63
N HIS A 527 -22.00 12.06 -16.08
CA HIS A 527 -23.19 12.24 -15.23
C HIS A 527 -23.48 10.99 -14.42
N VAL A 528 -23.38 11.14 -13.10
CA VAL A 528 -23.79 10.13 -12.12
C VAL A 528 -25.01 10.66 -11.36
N VAL A 529 -25.95 9.78 -11.04
CA VAL A 529 -27.01 10.06 -10.06
C VAL A 529 -26.74 9.20 -8.83
N SER A 530 -26.50 9.85 -7.68
CA SER A 530 -26.25 9.16 -6.41
C SER A 530 -27.49 8.43 -5.90
N ASP A 531 -27.31 7.51 -4.96
CA ASP A 531 -28.41 6.75 -4.36
C ASP A 531 -29.39 7.61 -3.52
N ASP A 532 -28.99 8.81 -3.08
CA ASP A 532 -29.88 9.82 -2.49
C ASP A 532 -30.58 10.72 -3.54
N GLY A 533 -30.34 10.49 -4.84
CA GLY A 533 -31.03 11.11 -5.96
C GLY A 533 -30.40 12.40 -6.50
N ARG A 534 -29.23 12.82 -6.01
CA ARG A 534 -28.54 14.03 -6.48
C ARG A 534 -27.87 13.80 -7.84
N ASN A 535 -27.78 14.87 -8.64
CA ASN A 535 -26.98 14.88 -9.85
C ASN A 535 -25.54 15.23 -9.52
N LEU A 536 -24.60 14.47 -10.09
CA LEU A 536 -23.17 14.67 -9.96
C LEU A 536 -22.51 14.72 -11.33
N LEU A 537 -21.55 15.62 -11.52
CA LEU A 537 -20.53 15.54 -12.56
C LEU A 537 -19.25 14.94 -11.95
N VAL A 538 -18.88 13.78 -12.47
CA VAL A 538 -17.69 13.02 -12.05
C VAL A 538 -16.67 13.11 -13.17
N TYR A 539 -15.60 13.88 -12.95
CA TYR A 539 -14.50 14.08 -13.91
C TYR A 539 -13.47 12.98 -13.74
N ALA A 540 -12.90 12.45 -14.83
CA ALA A 540 -11.95 11.34 -14.74
C ALA A 540 -10.76 11.54 -15.69
N ASP A 541 -9.54 11.31 -15.18
CA ASP A 541 -8.36 11.21 -16.03
C ASP A 541 -8.45 9.98 -16.97
N THR A 542 -7.83 10.13 -18.13
CA THR A 542 -7.72 9.14 -19.20
C THR A 542 -7.06 7.81 -18.79
N HIS A 543 -6.26 7.79 -17.72
CA HIS A 543 -5.63 6.58 -17.18
C HIS A 543 -6.40 5.96 -16.01
N THR A 544 -7.36 6.67 -15.39
CA THR A 544 -8.13 6.15 -14.24
C THR A 544 -8.83 4.82 -14.59
N GLU A 545 -9.56 4.74 -15.71
CA GLU A 545 -10.19 3.47 -16.15
C GLU A 545 -9.18 2.36 -16.51
N GLN A 546 -7.92 2.69 -16.81
CA GLN A 546 -6.89 1.70 -17.16
C GLN A 546 -6.26 1.03 -15.92
N LEU A 547 -6.37 1.68 -14.76
CA LEU A 547 -5.90 1.20 -13.46
C LEU A 547 -6.98 0.41 -12.70
N MET A 548 -8.25 0.52 -13.12
CA MET A 548 -9.37 -0.22 -12.54
C MET A 548 -9.56 -1.61 -13.15
N THR A 549 -10.34 -2.46 -12.48
CA THR A 549 -10.59 -3.87 -12.87
C THR A 549 -11.55 -4.03 -14.05
N GLY A 550 -12.25 -2.98 -14.44
CA GLY A 550 -13.24 -2.97 -15.52
C GLY A 550 -13.51 -1.56 -16.04
N LYS A 551 -14.34 -1.46 -17.10
CA LYS A 551 -14.73 -0.18 -17.69
C LYS A 551 -16.04 0.35 -17.11
N LEU A 552 -16.22 1.66 -17.17
CA LEU A 552 -17.48 2.32 -16.84
C LEU A 552 -18.52 2.11 -17.94
N VAL A 553 -19.69 1.58 -17.57
CA VAL A 553 -20.80 1.23 -18.46
C VAL A 553 -22.05 1.99 -18.03
N GLU A 554 -22.64 2.74 -18.96
CA GLU A 554 -23.87 3.48 -18.71
C GLU A 554 -25.01 2.55 -18.28
N GLY A 555 -25.84 3.02 -17.34
CA GLY A 555 -26.93 2.26 -16.78
C GLY A 555 -26.56 1.39 -15.58
N GLN A 556 -25.28 1.14 -15.31
CA GLN A 556 -24.83 0.36 -14.15
C GLN A 556 -24.67 1.21 -12.89
N LYS A 557 -24.74 0.53 -11.73
CA LYS A 557 -24.41 1.13 -10.42
C LYS A 557 -22.97 0.85 -10.04
N TYR A 558 -22.35 1.84 -9.42
CA TYR A 558 -20.98 1.80 -8.95
C TYR A 558 -20.87 2.41 -7.55
N VAL A 559 -19.83 1.97 -6.84
CA VAL A 559 -19.24 2.69 -5.72
C VAL A 559 -18.04 3.45 -6.27
N PHE A 560 -18.13 4.77 -6.32
CA PHE A 560 -17.05 5.66 -6.72
C PHE A 560 -16.28 6.12 -5.47
N ILE A 561 -14.96 6.18 -5.55
CA ILE A 561 -14.14 6.96 -4.62
C ILE A 561 -13.70 8.21 -5.38
N ALA A 562 -14.08 9.37 -4.86
CA ALA A 562 -13.86 10.63 -5.55
C ALA A 562 -13.47 11.74 -4.58
N ARG A 563 -12.64 12.67 -5.05
CA ARG A 563 -12.25 13.88 -4.31
C ARG A 563 -13.26 14.98 -4.59
N GLU A 564 -13.65 15.72 -3.56
CA GLU A 564 -14.51 16.90 -3.67
C GLU A 564 -13.90 17.95 -4.62
N ALA A 565 -14.74 18.58 -5.45
CA ALA A 565 -14.35 19.65 -6.36
C ALA A 565 -15.35 20.84 -6.37
N SER A 566 -16.66 20.59 -6.24
CA SER A 566 -17.63 21.64 -5.90
C SER A 566 -18.90 21.07 -5.27
N LEU A 567 -19.30 21.63 -4.12
CA LEU A 567 -20.57 21.33 -3.44
C LEU A 567 -21.57 22.51 -3.52
N SER A 568 -22.86 22.22 -3.31
CA SER A 568 -23.92 23.24 -3.20
C SER A 568 -25.03 22.80 -2.23
N MET A 569 -25.58 23.77 -1.47
CA MET A 569 -26.75 23.55 -0.61
C MET A 569 -28.06 23.47 -1.42
N ASN A 570 -28.10 23.97 -2.65
CA ASN A 570 -29.29 23.92 -3.49
C ASN A 570 -29.46 22.49 -4.07
N PRO A 571 -30.57 21.77 -3.81
CA PRO A 571 -30.78 20.41 -4.32
C PRO A 571 -30.94 20.34 -5.85
N GLU A 572 -31.22 21.46 -6.53
CA GLU A 572 -31.29 21.54 -8.00
C GLU A 572 -29.92 21.72 -8.66
N ASP A 573 -28.88 22.05 -7.89
CA ASP A 573 -27.51 22.18 -8.39
C ASP A 573 -26.86 20.81 -8.55
N THR A 574 -25.89 20.72 -9.46
CA THR A 574 -25.15 19.49 -9.72
C THR A 574 -23.76 19.58 -9.11
N LEU A 575 -23.47 18.64 -8.21
CA LEU A 575 -22.21 18.60 -7.48
C LEU A 575 -21.07 18.12 -8.39
N SER A 576 -19.83 18.55 -8.15
CA SER A 576 -18.66 18.15 -8.93
C SER A 576 -17.64 17.39 -8.10
N PHE A 577 -17.10 16.32 -8.68
CA PHE A 577 -16.14 15.42 -8.03
C PHE A 577 -15.08 14.90 -9.02
N ASP A 578 -13.86 14.68 -8.53
CA ASP A 578 -12.76 14.08 -9.28
C ASP A 578 -12.63 12.58 -8.98
N LEU A 579 -12.70 11.74 -10.01
CA LEU A 579 -12.70 10.29 -9.88
C LEU A 579 -11.32 9.72 -9.58
N LEU A 580 -11.18 9.08 -8.41
CA LEU A 580 -9.96 8.36 -8.03
C LEU A 580 -10.05 6.88 -8.40
N SER A 581 -11.19 6.25 -8.12
CA SER A 581 -11.45 4.84 -8.45
C SER A 581 -12.95 4.54 -8.49
N PHE A 582 -13.31 3.37 -9.03
CA PHE A 582 -14.68 2.87 -9.02
C PHE A 582 -14.71 1.33 -9.00
N ASP A 583 -15.70 0.78 -8.32
CA ASP A 583 -16.06 -0.64 -8.35
C ASP A 583 -17.55 -0.81 -8.65
N LEU A 584 -17.94 -1.91 -9.29
CA LEU A 584 -19.36 -2.24 -9.50
C LEU A 584 -20.06 -2.43 -8.15
N ALA A 585 -21.21 -1.77 -7.96
CA ALA A 585 -22.05 -2.02 -6.81
C ALA A 585 -22.80 -3.36 -6.99
N GLN A 586 -22.71 -4.24 -6.00
CA GLN A 586 -23.39 -5.56 -5.98
C GLN A 586 -24.86 -5.44 -5.60
#